data_AF-A0AA42Y815-F1
#
_entry.id   AF-A0AA42Y815-F1
#
_cell.length_a   1.000
_cell.length_b   1.000
_cell.length_c   1.000
_cell.angle_alpha   90.00
_cell.angle_beta   90.00
_cell.angle_gamma   90.00
#
_symmetry.space_group_name_H-M   'P 1'
#
loop_
_entity.id
_entity.type
_entity.pdbx_description
1 polymer ?
#
loop_
_entity_poly.entity_id
_entity_poly.type
_entity_poly.pdbx_seq_one_letter_code
_entity_poly.pdbx_strand_id
1 'polypeptide(L)'
;MRELIAVLCLVLATSPFAFAQERGKSGAETAVKAEKPVKTRKPPTEKQLAHRHKMKDCNREAADQKLKGAERKQFMKTCLKS
;
A
#
# COMPACT_ATOMS: atom_id res chain seq x y z
N MET A 1 45.07 -2.55 12.21
CA MET A 1 44.70 -2.24 10.81
C MET A 1 44.11 -3.44 10.07
N ARG A 2 44.63 -4.66 10.25
CA ARG A 2 44.04 -5.88 9.65
C ARG A 2 42.68 -6.27 10.26
N GLU A 3 42.50 -6.04 11.57
CA GLU A 3 41.21 -6.23 12.28
C GLU A 3 40.11 -5.25 11.87
N LEU A 4 40.46 -3.99 11.57
CA LEU A 4 39.50 -2.98 11.10
C LEU A 4 38.97 -3.27 9.69
N ILE A 5 39.78 -3.93 8.86
CA ILE A 5 39.38 -4.36 7.52
C ILE A 5 38.40 -5.54 7.61
N ALA A 6 38.59 -6.47 8.56
CA ALA A 6 37.68 -7.60 8.77
C ALA A 6 36.29 -7.18 9.27
N VAL A 7 36.22 -6.21 10.20
CA VAL A 7 34.94 -5.68 10.73
C VAL A 7 34.20 -4.84 9.68
N LEU A 8 34.91 -4.08 8.85
CA LEU A 8 34.31 -3.28 7.77
C LEU A 8 33.72 -4.16 6.65
N CYS A 9 34.37 -5.28 6.31
CA CYS A 9 33.90 -6.21 5.28
C CYS A 9 32.65 -7.01 5.71
N LEU A 10 32.50 -7.31 7.00
CA LEU A 10 31.34 -8.06 7.52
C LEU A 10 30.06 -7.20 7.61
N VAL A 11 30.21 -5.88 7.74
CA VAL A 11 29.09 -4.91 7.75
C VAL A 11 28.61 -4.57 6.33
N LEU A 12 29.47 -4.68 5.31
CA LEU A 12 29.11 -4.43 3.90
C LEU A 12 28.44 -5.63 3.21
N ALA A 13 28.59 -6.85 3.72
CA ALA A 13 28.14 -8.08 3.05
C ALA A 13 26.75 -8.59 3.48
N THR A 14 26.10 -8.02 4.50
CA THR A 14 24.84 -8.55 5.07
C THR A 14 23.61 -7.63 4.92
N SER A 15 23.71 -6.55 4.16
CA SER A 15 22.55 -5.74 3.76
C SER A 15 22.25 -5.91 2.26
N PRO A 16 21.01 -6.22 1.87
CA PRO A 16 20.66 -6.50 0.48
C PRO A 16 20.58 -5.20 -0.34
N PHE A 17 21.73 -4.72 -0.81
CA PHE A 17 21.79 -3.76 -1.91
C PHE A 17 21.76 -4.53 -3.22
N ALA A 18 20.55 -4.93 -3.62
CA ALA A 18 20.30 -5.43 -4.96
C ALA A 18 20.58 -4.30 -5.96
N PHE A 19 21.69 -4.48 -6.66
CA PHE A 19 22.24 -3.75 -7.77
C PHE A 19 21.20 -3.42 -8.85
N ALA A 20 20.85 -2.14 -8.99
CA ALA A 20 20.40 -1.56 -10.25
C ALA A 20 21.00 -0.16 -10.38
N GLN A 21 21.82 0.02 -11.42
CA GLN A 21 22.64 1.18 -11.68
C GLN A 21 21.84 2.47 -11.94
N GLU A 22 22.22 3.52 -11.21
CA GLU A 22 22.35 4.92 -11.62
C GLU A 22 21.24 5.59 -12.45
N ARG A 23 20.36 6.31 -11.73
CA ARG A 23 20.17 7.75 -12.00
C ARG A 23 19.59 8.48 -10.78
N GLY A 24 20.21 9.61 -10.43
CA GLY A 24 19.49 10.71 -9.79
C GLY A 24 19.61 10.81 -8.28
N LYS A 25 20.74 11.37 -7.83
CA LYS A 25 20.84 12.13 -6.59
C LYS A 25 19.87 13.32 -6.66
N SER A 26 19.16 13.56 -5.55
CA SER A 26 18.36 14.74 -5.17
C SER A 26 16.83 14.60 -5.26
N GLY A 27 16.19 14.58 -4.09
CA GLY A 27 14.88 15.19 -3.86
C GLY A 27 13.65 14.28 -3.75
N ALA A 28 12.73 14.70 -2.88
CA ALA A 28 11.32 14.30 -2.73
C ALA A 28 11.07 12.99 -1.94
N GLU A 29 10.37 13.02 -0.80
CA GLU A 29 8.93 13.33 -0.68
C GLU A 29 8.09 12.40 -1.57
N THR A 30 7.31 11.54 -0.91
CA THR A 30 6.18 10.75 -1.45
C THR A 30 6.37 10.10 -2.82
N ALA A 31 6.86 8.85 -2.83
CA ALA A 31 6.77 7.98 -3.99
C ALA A 31 5.34 7.42 -4.16
N VAL A 32 4.50 8.15 -4.90
CA VAL A 32 3.45 7.56 -5.73
C VAL A 32 4.16 6.75 -6.82
N LYS A 33 4.02 5.42 -6.79
CA LYS A 33 4.58 4.52 -7.79
C LYS A 33 3.47 4.01 -8.71
N ALA A 34 3.71 4.17 -10.01
CA ALA A 34 3.07 3.53 -11.18
C ALA A 34 1.78 4.17 -11.73
N GLU A 35 1.95 5.23 -12.53
CA GLU A 35 1.00 5.58 -13.61
C GLU A 35 1.13 4.57 -14.77
N LYS A 36 0.14 3.68 -14.85
CA LYS A 36 -0.40 3.17 -16.12
C LYS A 36 -1.20 4.30 -16.79
N PRO A 37 -1.38 4.33 -18.13
CA PRO A 37 -1.80 5.54 -18.85
C PRO A 37 -3.09 6.11 -18.26
N VAL A 38 -3.00 7.33 -17.74
CA VAL A 38 -4.13 8.11 -17.25
C VAL A 38 -4.96 8.52 -18.47
N LYS A 39 -5.89 7.65 -18.86
CA LYS A 39 -7.12 8.09 -19.51
C LYS A 39 -7.83 9.00 -18.52
N THR A 40 -7.86 10.29 -18.83
CA THR A 40 -8.65 11.38 -18.26
C THR A 40 -9.64 10.90 -17.17
N ARG A 41 -9.27 11.00 -15.89
CA ARG A 41 -10.17 10.66 -14.77
C ARG A 41 -11.34 11.64 -14.77
N LYS A 42 -12.51 11.17 -15.18
CA LYS A 42 -13.78 11.86 -14.89
C LYS A 42 -13.95 11.94 -13.36
N PRO A 43 -14.44 13.07 -12.83
CA PRO A 43 -14.71 13.18 -11.40
C PRO A 43 -15.65 12.06 -10.97
N PRO A 44 -15.46 11.50 -9.75
CA PRO A 44 -16.32 10.43 -9.26
C PRO A 44 -17.76 10.92 -9.22
N THR A 45 -18.64 10.17 -9.87
CA THR A 45 -20.08 10.41 -9.83
C THR A 45 -20.61 10.27 -8.40
N GLU A 46 -21.75 10.88 -8.10
CA GLU A 46 -22.37 10.80 -6.77
C GLU A 46 -22.65 9.36 -6.32
N LYS A 47 -23.01 8.47 -7.25
CA LYS A 47 -23.16 7.04 -6.96
C LYS A 47 -21.86 6.39 -6.51
N GLN A 48 -20.72 6.76 -7.11
CA GLN A 48 -19.41 6.27 -6.69
C GLN A 48 -19.00 6.85 -5.33
N LEU A 49 -19.36 8.11 -5.06
CA LEU A 49 -19.17 8.73 -3.76
C LEU A 49 -19.96 7.98 -2.68
N ALA A 50 -21.27 7.79 -2.89
CA ALA A 50 -22.14 7.05 -1.99
C ALA A 50 -21.66 5.61 -1.74
N HIS A 51 -21.23 4.89 -2.78
CA HIS A 51 -20.68 3.55 -2.63
C HIS A 51 -19.40 3.53 -1.77
N ARG A 52 -18.52 4.52 -1.94
CA ARG A 52 -17.31 4.65 -1.12
C ARG A 52 -17.63 4.95 0.35
N HIS A 53 -18.66 5.75 0.63
CA HIS A 53 -19.12 5.99 1.99
C HIS A 53 -19.68 4.71 2.62
N LYS A 54 -20.59 4.01 1.93
CA LYS A 54 -21.10 2.70 2.39
C LYS A 54 -19.99 1.70 2.68
N MET A 55 -18.98 1.61 1.82
CA MET A 55 -17.80 0.76 2.06
C MET A 55 -17.09 1.07 3.38
N LYS A 56 -16.95 2.35 3.74
CA LYS A 56 -16.30 2.74 4.99
C LYS A 56 -17.15 2.34 6.19
N ASP A 57 -18.45 2.60 6.13
CA ASP A 57 -19.38 2.25 7.22
C ASP A 57 -19.46 0.73 7.44
N CYS A 58 -19.61 -0.06 6.37
CA CYS A 58 -19.58 -1.52 6.46
C CYS A 58 -18.27 -2.05 7.08
N ASN A 59 -17.12 -1.44 6.75
CA ASN A 59 -15.86 -1.87 7.36
C ASN A 59 -15.78 -1.52 8.85
N ARG A 60 -16.35 -0.39 9.27
CA ARG A 60 -16.44 0.01 10.68
C ARG A 60 -17.31 -0.98 11.44
N GLU A 61 -18.52 -1.24 10.95
CA GLU A 61 -19.46 -2.19 11.57
C GLU A 61 -18.89 -3.61 11.64
N ALA A 62 -18.17 -4.06 10.61
CA ALA A 62 -17.51 -5.36 10.63
C ALA A 62 -16.41 -5.43 11.71
N ALA A 63 -15.69 -4.33 11.94
CA ALA A 63 -14.66 -4.24 12.98
C ALA A 63 -15.26 -4.16 14.38
N ASP A 64 -16.35 -3.40 14.55
CA ASP A 64 -17.10 -3.28 15.80
C ASP A 64 -17.68 -4.63 16.22
N GLN A 65 -18.20 -5.39 15.25
CA GLN A 65 -18.66 -6.77 15.44
C GLN A 65 -17.53 -7.80 15.49
N LYS A 66 -16.26 -7.36 15.40
CA LYS A 66 -15.05 -8.21 15.39
C LYS A 66 -15.11 -9.35 14.37
N LEU A 67 -15.82 -9.16 13.26
CA LEU A 67 -15.97 -10.17 12.22
C LEU A 67 -14.63 -10.40 11.52
N LYS A 68 -14.28 -11.67 11.32
CA LYS A 68 -13.03 -12.10 10.67
C LYS A 68 -13.28 -13.21 9.67
N GLY A 69 -12.32 -13.41 8.76
CA GLY A 69 -12.35 -14.52 7.81
C GLY A 69 -13.61 -14.55 6.93
N ALA A 70 -14.30 -15.69 6.93
CA ALA A 70 -15.50 -15.91 6.13
C ALA A 70 -16.66 -15.01 6.55
N GLU A 71 -16.85 -14.80 7.86
CA GLU A 71 -17.98 -14.01 8.38
C GLU A 71 -17.92 -12.56 7.94
N ARG A 72 -16.73 -11.94 8.01
CA ARG A 72 -16.54 -10.57 7.51
C ARG A 72 -16.86 -10.48 6.01
N LYS A 73 -16.48 -11.49 5.22
CA LYS A 73 -16.75 -11.50 3.77
C LYS A 73 -18.24 -11.62 3.49
N GLN A 74 -18.96 -12.47 4.22
CA GLN A 74 -20.41 -12.57 4.10
C GLN A 74 -21.11 -11.28 4.52
N PHE A 75 -20.70 -10.72 5.66
CA PHE A 75 -21.22 -9.43 6.13
C PHE A 75 -20.99 -8.32 5.10
N MET A 76 -19.78 -8.20 4.55
CA MET A 76 -19.52 -7.19 3.51
C MET A 76 -20.39 -7.43 2.27
N LYS A 77 -20.58 -8.67 1.81
CA LYS A 77 -21.46 -8.96 0.66
C LYS A 77 -22.90 -8.50 0.91
N THR A 78 -23.40 -8.70 2.12
CA THR A 78 -24.74 -8.27 2.52
C THR A 78 -24.81 -6.74 2.69
N CYS A 79 -23.86 -6.14 3.39
CA CYS A 79 -23.82 -4.71 3.68
C CYS A 79 -23.64 -3.85 2.42
N LEU A 80 -22.91 -4.36 1.43
CA LEU A 80 -22.62 -3.67 0.17
C LEU A 80 -23.59 -4.04 -0.95
N LYS A 81 -24.59 -4.87 -0.65
CA LYS A 81 -25.69 -5.19 -1.55
C LYS A 81 -26.50 -3.90 -1.72
N SER A 82 -26.43 -3.28 -2.89
CA SER A 82 -27.17 -2.09 -3.30
C SER A 82 -27.45 -2.17 -4.79
#